data_AF-A0A2V8HLB8-F1
#
_entry.id   AF-A0A2V8HLB8-F1
#
_cell.length_a   1.000
_cell.length_b   1.000
_cell.length_c   1.000
_cell.angle_alpha   90.00
_cell.angle_beta   90.00
_cell.angle_gamma   90.00
#
_symmetry.space_group_name_H-M   'P 1'
#
loop_
_entity.id
_entity.type
_entity.pdbx_description
1 polymer ?
#
loop_
_entity_poly.entity_id
_entity_poly.type
_entity_poly.pdbx_seq_one_letter_code
_entity_poly.pdbx_strand_id
1 'polypeptide(L)' 'MNQDELKGKTDQAKGKVKQAAGDLTDNERLHDEGVADETAGKVQEEFGKGRRKVGEALKDLGDQIKR' A
#
# COMPACT_ATOMS: atom_id res chain seq x y z
N MET A 1 -12.67 4.26 1.77
CA MET A 1 -11.34 3.72 1.39
C MET A 1 -11.30 3.64 -0.13
N ASN A 2 -10.22 4.13 -0.75
CA ASN A 2 -10.07 4.09 -2.21
C ASN A 2 -9.57 2.71 -2.66
N GLN A 3 -9.86 2.32 -3.91
CA GLN A 3 -9.47 1.01 -4.47
C GLN A 3 -7.96 0.76 -4.39
N ASP A 4 -7.13 1.78 -4.59
CA ASP A 4 -5.67 1.68 -4.49
C ASP A 4 -5.18 1.25 -3.11
N GLU A 5 -5.91 1.65 -2.07
CA GLU A 5 -5.54 1.37 -0.68
C GLU A 5 -5.95 -0.03 -0.24
N LEU A 6 -7.06 -0.53 -0.78
CA LEU A 6 -7.43 -1.94 -0.67
C LEU A 6 -6.42 -2.82 -1.40
N LYS A 7 -6.02 -2.43 -2.60
CA LYS A 7 -5.02 -3.16 -3.41
C LYS A 7 -3.67 -3.22 -2.70
N GLY A 8 -3.17 -2.10 -2.18
CA GLY A 8 -1.91 -2.07 -1.42
C GLY A 8 -1.94 -2.96 -0.18
N LYS A 9 -3.06 -3.03 0.54
CA LYS A 9 -3.23 -3.96 1.67
C LYS A 9 -3.27 -5.43 1.24
N THR A 10 -3.90 -5.73 0.10
CA THR A 10 -3.90 -7.08 -0.46
C THR A 10 -2.50 -7.51 -0.87
N ASP A 11 -1.73 -6.63 -1.51
CA ASP A 11 -0.35 -6.91 -1.91
C ASP A 11 0.56 -7.10 -0.67
N GLN A 12 0.38 -6.32 0.39
CA GLN A 12 1.05 -6.54 1.68
C GLN A 12 0.72 -7.90 2.30
N ALA A 13 -0.55 -8.30 2.30
CA ALA A 13 -0.96 -9.59 2.85
C ALA A 13 -0.38 -10.75 2.01
N LYS A 14 -0.41 -10.63 0.68
CA LYS A 14 0.17 -11.61 -0.24
C LYS A 14 1.68 -11.75 -0.04
N GLY A 15 2.38 -10.64 0.14
CA GLY A 15 3.81 -10.61 0.41
C GLY A 15 4.17 -11.38 1.67
N LYS A 16 3.45 -11.16 2.77
CA LYS A 16 3.63 -11.89 4.04
C LYS A 16 3.38 -13.39 3.91
N VAL A 17 2.37 -13.78 3.14
CA VAL A 17 2.08 -15.20 2.89
C VAL A 17 3.22 -15.84 2.09
N LYS A 18 3.75 -15.16 1.08
CA LYS A 18 4.91 -15.64 0.30
C LYS A 18 6.18 -15.75 1.15
N GLN A 19 6.46 -14.77 2.02
CA GLN A 19 7.58 -14.83 2.96
C GLN A 19 7.47 -16.08 3.86
N ALA A 20 6.34 -16.25 4.54
CA ALA A 20 6.13 -17.39 5.41
C ALA A 20 6.17 -18.74 4.65
N ALA A 21 5.65 -18.79 3.43
CA ALA A 21 5.73 -19.99 2.60
C ALA A 21 7.17 -20.27 2.13
N GLY A 22 7.93 -19.23 1.81
CA GLY A 22 9.36 -19.33 1.47
C GLY A 22 10.16 -19.89 2.63
N ASP A 23 10.00 -19.33 3.83
CA ASP A 23 10.66 -19.79 5.06
C ASP A 23 10.30 -21.25 5.38
N LEU A 24 9.04 -21.63 5.21
CA LEU A 24 8.57 -22.99 5.49
C LEU A 24 9.06 -24.04 4.48
N THR A 25 9.40 -23.60 3.26
CA THR A 25 9.84 -24.49 2.17
C THR A 25 11.33 -24.36 1.85
N ASP A 26 12.09 -23.62 2.66
CA ASP A 26 13.50 -23.25 2.40
C ASP A 26 13.70 -22.67 0.98
N ASN A 27 12.74 -21.86 0.52
CA ASN A 27 12.74 -21.25 -0.80
C ASN A 27 13.00 -19.74 -0.70
N GLU A 28 14.27 -19.35 -0.72
CA GLU A 28 14.72 -17.95 -0.66
C GLU A 28 14.08 -17.07 -1.75
N ARG A 29 13.89 -17.60 -2.97
CA ARG A 29 13.27 -16.83 -4.06
C ARG A 29 11.83 -16.46 -3.74
N LEU A 30 11.08 -17.39 -3.14
CA LEU A 30 9.69 -17.16 -2.77
C LEU A 30 9.59 -16.15 -1.61
N HIS A 31 10.52 -16.22 -0.67
CA HIS A 31 10.64 -15.24 0.40
C HIS A 31 10.89 -13.82 -0.17
N ASP A 32 11.89 -13.69 -1.05
CA ASP A 32 12.28 -12.41 -1.65
C ASP A 32 11.17 -11.78 -2.49
N GLU A 33 10.44 -12.60 -3.26
CA GLU A 33 9.22 -12.15 -3.94
C GLU A 33 8.18 -11.60 -2.95
N GLY A 34 8.04 -12.24 -1.80
CA GLY A 34 7.14 -11.79 -0.75
C GLY A 34 7.56 -10.46 -0.12
N VAL A 35 8.86 -10.24 0.07
CA VAL A 35 9.42 -8.96 0.55
C VAL A 35 9.17 -7.85 -0.48
N ALA A 36 9.36 -8.14 -1.76
CA ALA A 36 9.11 -7.20 -2.85
C ALA A 36 7.63 -6.80 -2.93
N ASP A 37 6.71 -7.78 -2.88
CA ASP A 37 5.26 -7.55 -2.91
C ASP A 37 4.80 -6.72 -1.69
N GLU A 38 5.32 -7.01 -0.50
CA GLU A 38 4.98 -6.24 0.71
C GLU A 38 5.47 -4.78 0.61
N THR A 39 6.70 -4.59 0.14
CA THR A 39 7.31 -3.26 0.01
C THR A 39 6.56 -2.42 -1.02
N ALA A 40 6.21 -3.00 -2.17
CA ALA A 40 5.41 -2.34 -3.19
C ALA A 40 4.04 -1.91 -2.64
N GLY A 41 3.37 -2.78 -1.90
CA GLY A 41 2.09 -2.48 -1.27
C GLY A 41 2.17 -1.35 -0.22
N LYS A 42 3.26 -1.28 0.57
CA LYS A 42 3.50 -0.17 1.52
C LYS A 42 3.70 1.16 0.79
N VAL A 43 4.52 1.17 -0.27
CA VAL A 43 4.79 2.37 -1.06
C VAL A 43 3.51 2.90 -1.72
N GLN A 44 2.69 2.02 -2.29
CA GLN A 44 1.39 2.40 -2.87
C GLN A 44 0.43 2.97 -1.82
N GLU A 45 0.38 2.37 -0.63
CA GLU A 45 -0.45 2.87 0.47
C GLU A 45 -0.02 4.28 0.92
N GLU A 46 1.29 4.50 1.11
CA GLU A 46 1.81 5.82 1.50
C GLU A 46 1.55 6.87 0.43
N PHE A 47 1.77 6.54 -0.84
CA PHE A 47 1.50 7.44 -1.95
C PHE A 47 0.01 7.80 -2.06
N GLY A 48 -0.86 6.80 -1.89
CA GLY A 48 -2.32 6.99 -1.86
C GLY A 48 -2.77 7.89 -0.71
N LYS A 49 -2.21 7.70 0.49
CA LYS A 49 -2.46 8.56 1.65
C LYS A 49 -2.00 9.99 1.42
N GLY A 50 -0.81 10.18 0.84
CA GLY A 50 -0.28 11.50 0.49
C GLY A 50 -1.19 12.24 -0.48
N ARG A 51 -1.62 11.56 -1.56
CA ARG A 51 -2.58 12.14 -2.53
C ARG A 51 -3.90 12.53 -1.90
N ARG A 52 -4.45 11.71 -0.99
CA ARG A 52 -5.70 12.06 -0.29
C ARG A 52 -5.54 13.28 0.61
N LYS A 53 -4.48 13.35 1.41
CA LYS A 53 -4.22 14.51 2.28
C LYS A 53 -4.11 15.81 1.49
N VAL A 54 -3.44 15.76 0.34
CA VAL A 54 -3.35 16.91 -0.57
C VAL A 54 -4.72 17.28 -1.13
N GLY A 55 -5.50 16.28 -1.58
CA GLY A 55 -6.87 16.50 -2.06
C GLY A 55 -7.80 17.10 -1.00
N GLU A 56 -7.73 16.62 0.24
CA GLU A 56 -8.48 17.14 1.38
C GLU A 56 -8.09 18.59 1.68
N ALA A 57 -6.78 18.89 1.75
CA ALA A 57 -6.31 20.25 2.00
C ALA A 57 -6.76 21.25 0.90
N LEU A 58 -6.73 20.84 -0.37
CA LEU A 58 -7.22 21.66 -1.48
C LEU A 58 -8.74 21.86 -1.44
N LYS A 59 -9.48 20.81 -1.06
CA LYS A 59 -10.93 20.89 -0.91
C LYS A 59 -11.34 21.82 0.22
N ASP A 60 -10.70 21.70 1.38
CA ASP A 60 -10.94 22.57 2.54
C ASP A 60 -10.64 24.04 2.24
N LEU A 61 -9.55 24.30 1.49
CA LEU A 61 -9.22 25.64 1.01
C LEU A 61 -10.28 26.19 0.04
N GLY A 62 -10.74 25.34 -0.90
CA GLY A 62 -11.80 25.70 -1.85
C GLY A 62 -13.12 26.01 -1.15
N ASP A 63 -13.50 25.23 -0.15
CA ASP A 63 -14.73 25.43 0.64
C ASP A 63 -14.66 26.70 1.50
N GLN A 64 -13.47 27.10 1.98
CA GLN A 64 -13.28 28.38 2.69
C GLN A 64 -13.38 29.61 1.77
N ILE A 65 -12.85 29.54 0.55
CA ILE A 65 -12.88 30.66 -0.41
C ILE A 65 -14.28 30.85 -1.00
N LYS A 66 -15.06 29.78 -1.09
CA LYS A 66 -16.44 29.81 -1.65
C LYS A 66 -17.48 30.34 -0.65
N ARG A 67 -17.08 30.69 0.56
CA ARG A 67 -17.94 31.13 1.66
C ARG A 67 -17.97 32.65 1.81
#